data_AF-A0A5D2QNX8-F1
#
_entry.id   AF-A0A5D2QNX8-F1
#
_cell.length_a   1.000
_cell.length_b   1.000
_cell.length_c   1.000
_cell.angle_alpha   90.00
_cell.angle_beta   90.00
_cell.angle_gamma   90.00
#
_symmetry.space_group_name_H-M   'P 1'
#
loop_
_entity.id
_entity.type
_entity.pdbx_description
1 polymer ?
#
loop_
_entity_poly.entity_id
_entity_poly.type
_entity_poly.pdbx_seq_one_letter_code
_entity_poly.pdbx_strand_id
1 'polypeptide(L)'
;MKNKASCFRYMVVFQYGSAVLFNIEDHEVESHLEMVRRHASGLLTEMRRDDYTVKEQPLMTGDMQGGPDYIVLKTLDTDSIRIIGSVLGQSIALDYFVSQVDGMVEGFADINRAMEKTGTFTMDRTELIKLVGKANSNLADVILKVGLFERSEIAWREAKYAQIFEYLREEYEVTQRFGNLDFKLKFVEHNIRFLQEVIQNRRSDLLEWCIIFLLTIENVIAIYEIVRESSGVSL
;
A
#
# COMPACT_ATOMS: atom_id res chain seq x y z
N MET A 1 3.50 38.78 32.96
CA MET A 1 3.84 39.14 31.57
C MET A 1 3.80 37.87 30.73
N LYS A 2 2.67 37.62 30.04
CA LYS A 2 2.55 36.47 29.12
C LYS A 2 3.25 36.84 27.83
N ASN A 3 4.41 36.22 27.59
CA ASN A 3 5.17 36.41 26.35
C ASN A 3 4.35 35.79 25.22
N LYS A 4 3.58 36.60 24.49
CA LYS A 4 2.93 36.22 23.23
C LYS A 4 4.04 36.11 22.17
N ALA A 5 4.82 35.04 22.22
CA ALA A 5 5.43 34.53 21.01
C ALA A 5 4.26 34.20 20.08
N SER A 6 4.23 34.81 18.90
CA SER A 6 3.22 34.51 17.88
C SER A 6 3.42 33.06 17.46
N CYS A 7 2.76 32.13 18.16
CA CYS A 7 2.91 30.70 17.97
C CYS A 7 2.09 30.35 16.73
N PHE A 8 2.71 30.53 15.55
CA PHE A 8 2.07 30.22 14.28
C PHE A 8 1.67 28.75 14.26
N ARG A 9 0.42 28.49 13.89
CA ARG A 9 -0.15 27.14 13.76
C ARG A 9 -0.12 26.76 12.29
N TYR A 10 0.35 25.57 11.99
CA TYR A 10 0.39 25.08 10.61
C TYR A 10 -0.23 23.70 10.52
N MET A 11 -0.89 23.43 9.41
CA MET A 11 -1.35 22.10 9.04
C MET A 11 -0.89 21.83 7.62
N VAL A 12 -0.13 20.76 7.43
CA VAL A 12 0.36 20.32 6.12
C VAL A 12 -0.34 19.02 5.78
N VAL A 13 -1.07 18.98 4.68
CA VAL A 13 -1.82 17.81 4.22
C VAL A 13 -1.17 17.25 2.97
N PHE A 14 -0.93 15.95 2.95
CA PHE A 14 -0.25 15.25 1.86
C PHE A 14 -1.21 14.39 1.04
N GLN A 15 -0.95 14.30 -0.27
CA GLN A 15 -1.79 13.57 -1.22
C GLN A 15 -1.83 12.05 -0.95
N TYR A 16 -0.80 11.52 -0.28
CA TYR A 16 -0.74 10.12 0.11
C TYR A 16 -1.54 9.80 1.40
N GLY A 17 -2.23 10.79 1.99
CA GLY A 17 -3.24 10.57 3.01
C GLY A 17 -2.82 10.87 4.45
N SER A 18 -1.69 11.54 4.66
CA SER A 18 -1.26 12.00 5.99
C SER A 18 -1.44 13.50 6.16
N ALA A 19 -1.53 13.93 7.42
CA ALA A 19 -1.56 15.34 7.81
C ALA A 19 -0.63 15.55 9.00
N VAL A 20 0.17 16.62 8.96
CA VAL A 20 1.07 17.01 10.04
C VAL A 20 0.60 18.35 10.60
N LEU A 21 0.32 18.36 11.89
CA LEU A 21 -0.17 19.53 12.62
C LEU A 21 0.95 20.07 13.49
N PHE A 22 1.29 21.35 13.31
CA PHE A 22 2.32 22.04 14.08
C PHE A 22 1.66 22.99 15.08
N ASN A 23 2.00 22.82 16.36
CA ASN A 23 1.59 23.71 17.44
C ASN A 23 0.05 23.84 17.57
N ILE A 24 -0.66 22.74 17.32
CA ILE A 24 -2.11 22.60 17.52
C ILE A 24 -2.31 21.70 18.74
N GLU A 25 -3.17 22.12 19.67
CA GLU A 25 -3.45 21.34 20.88
C GLU A 25 -4.31 20.12 20.57
N ASP A 26 -4.13 19.04 21.34
CA ASP A 26 -4.82 17.74 21.13
C ASP A 26 -6.34 17.86 20.97
N HIS A 27 -6.96 18.74 21.74
CA HIS A 27 -8.40 18.94 21.72
C HIS A 27 -8.90 19.64 20.44
N GLU A 28 -8.02 20.35 19.72
CA GLU A 28 -8.33 21.02 18.45
C GLU A 28 -8.05 20.13 17.23
N VAL A 29 -7.23 19.07 17.39
CA VAL A 29 -6.78 18.20 16.29
C VAL A 29 -7.97 17.61 15.52
N GLU A 30 -8.95 17.03 16.23
CA GLU A 30 -10.07 16.34 15.57
C GLU A 30 -10.91 17.30 14.70
N SER A 31 -11.12 18.54 15.16
CA SER A 31 -11.84 19.56 14.38
C SER A 31 -11.10 19.92 13.08
N HIS A 32 -9.76 19.98 13.13
CA HIS A 32 -8.96 20.23 11.93
C HIS A 32 -8.99 19.03 10.97
N LEU A 33 -8.91 17.81 11.50
CA LEU A 33 -9.00 16.59 10.71
C LEU A 33 -10.38 16.43 10.06
N GLU A 34 -11.47 16.83 10.72
CA GLU A 34 -12.81 16.86 10.12
C GLU A 34 -12.91 17.81 8.90
N MET A 35 -12.20 18.94 8.93
CA MET A 35 -12.13 19.82 7.75
C MET A 35 -11.47 19.13 6.56
N VAL A 36 -10.40 18.38 6.81
CA VAL A 36 -9.69 17.61 5.79
C VAL A 36 -10.55 16.47 5.29
N ARG A 37 -11.18 15.69 6.19
CA ARG A 37 -12.05 14.56 5.84
C ARG A 37 -13.21 14.95 4.93
N ARG A 38 -13.78 16.15 5.11
CA ARG A 38 -14.86 16.66 4.23
C ARG A 38 -14.43 16.84 2.77
N HIS A 39 -13.14 17.02 2.52
CA HIS A 39 -12.59 17.22 1.18
C HIS A 39 -11.74 16.04 0.70
N ALA A 40 -11.55 15.02 1.54
CA ALA A 40 -10.78 13.84 1.22
C ALA A 40 -11.69 12.71 0.70
N SER A 41 -11.19 11.94 -0.25
CA SER A 41 -11.82 10.72 -0.75
C SER A 41 -11.03 9.49 -0.31
N GLY A 42 -11.71 8.39 -0.01
CA GLY A 42 -11.06 7.13 0.39
C GLY A 42 -10.47 7.21 1.80
N LEU A 43 -11.34 7.40 2.81
CA LEU A 43 -10.91 7.37 4.20
C LEU A 43 -10.20 6.05 4.51
N LEU A 44 -9.07 6.19 5.21
CA LEU A 44 -8.32 5.05 5.71
C LEU A 44 -9.05 4.46 6.92
N THR A 45 -9.11 3.14 6.98
CA THR A 45 -9.85 2.40 8.03
C THR A 45 -9.22 2.60 9.42
N GLU A 46 -7.90 2.81 9.45
CA GLU A 46 -7.13 3.03 10.67
C GLU A 46 -6.42 4.38 10.63
N MET A 47 -6.55 5.14 11.70
CA MET A 47 -5.77 6.35 11.91
C MET A 47 -4.51 6.00 12.69
N ARG A 48 -3.38 6.53 12.23
CA ARG A 48 -2.11 6.45 12.97
C ARG A 48 -1.63 7.84 13.32
N ARG A 49 -1.06 7.94 14.51
CA ARG A 49 -0.57 9.18 15.08
C ARG A 49 0.83 8.95 15.63
N ASP A 50 1.68 9.94 15.41
CA ASP A 50 3.00 10.05 15.99
C ASP A 50 3.26 11.52 16.34
N ASP A 51 4.04 11.76 17.38
CA ASP A 51 4.32 13.10 17.92
C ASP A 51 5.83 13.36 17.90
N TYR A 52 6.24 14.49 17.34
CA TYR A 52 7.66 14.88 17.25
C TYR A 52 7.86 16.33 17.66
N THR A 53 8.89 16.59 18.47
CA THR A 53 9.10 17.93 19.03
C THR A 53 10.06 18.76 18.17
N VAL A 54 9.60 19.93 17.72
CA VAL A 54 10.46 20.90 17.01
C VAL A 54 10.68 22.12 17.89
N LYS A 55 11.96 22.44 18.17
CA LYS A 55 12.36 23.59 19.00
C LYS A 55 13.10 24.61 18.16
N GLU A 56 12.88 25.89 18.43
CA GLU A 56 13.62 26.99 17.80
C GLU A 56 14.62 27.60 18.79
N GLN A 57 15.88 27.74 18.38
CA GLN A 57 16.95 28.34 19.18
C GLN A 57 17.83 29.28 18.33
N PRO A 58 17.48 30.57 18.22
CA PRO A 58 18.15 31.52 17.32
C PRO A 58 19.64 31.77 17.61
N LEU A 59 20.06 31.55 18.86
CA LEU A 59 21.43 31.76 19.33
C LEU A 59 22.37 30.57 19.04
N MET A 60 21.88 29.54 18.34
CA MET A 60 22.67 28.35 18.02
C MET A 60 23.71 28.64 16.91
N THR A 61 24.91 28.04 17.05
CA THR A 61 26.02 28.19 16.09
C THR A 61 25.75 27.48 14.76
N GLY A 62 25.15 26.29 14.78
CA GLY A 62 24.75 25.53 13.59
C GLY A 62 23.30 25.78 13.17
N ASP A 63 22.90 25.23 12.02
CA ASP A 63 21.52 25.38 11.51
C ASP A 63 20.52 24.43 12.19
N MET A 64 20.98 23.24 12.60
CA MET A 64 20.16 22.27 13.34
C MET A 64 20.98 21.42 14.33
N GLN A 65 20.31 20.90 15.36
CA GLN A 65 20.81 19.87 16.26
C GLN A 65 19.75 18.79 16.45
N GLY A 66 20.12 17.54 16.15
CA GLY A 66 19.27 16.37 16.39
C GLY A 66 19.31 15.90 17.83
N GLY A 67 18.22 15.27 18.27
CA GLY A 67 18.08 14.60 19.56
C GLY A 67 16.96 13.56 19.53
N PRO A 68 16.88 12.69 20.55
CA PRO A 68 15.84 11.65 20.60
C PRO A 68 14.45 12.30 20.68
N ASP A 69 13.60 12.03 19.70
CA ASP A 69 12.23 12.57 19.55
C ASP A 69 12.14 14.11 19.43
N TYR A 70 13.25 14.80 19.15
CA TYR A 70 13.22 16.23 18.86
C TYR A 70 14.31 16.72 17.92
N ILE A 71 14.00 17.81 17.23
CA ILE A 71 14.99 18.58 16.48
C ILE A 71 15.01 20.03 16.96
N VAL A 72 16.20 20.58 17.14
CA VAL A 72 16.39 22.00 17.42
C VAL A 72 16.84 22.68 16.13
N LEU A 73 16.13 23.70 15.69
CA LEU A 73 16.47 24.52 14.54
C LEU A 73 16.90 25.91 14.99
N LYS A 74 17.83 26.51 14.24
CA LYS A 74 18.17 27.93 14.44
C LYS A 74 16.99 28.86 14.14
N THR A 75 16.25 28.57 13.06
CA THR A 75 15.07 29.33 12.64
C THR A 75 14.01 28.40 12.09
N LEU A 76 12.77 28.54 12.56
CA LEU A 76 11.61 27.78 12.07
C LEU A 76 10.84 28.61 11.03
N ASP A 77 11.26 28.50 9.77
CA ASP A 77 10.57 29.09 8.63
C ASP A 77 9.58 28.12 7.97
N THR A 78 8.82 28.60 6.99
CA THR A 78 7.83 27.80 6.26
C THR A 78 8.46 26.63 5.50
N ASP A 79 9.70 26.78 5.03
CA ASP A 79 10.40 25.73 4.29
C ASP A 79 10.87 24.63 5.25
N SER A 80 11.38 24.98 6.44
CA SER A 80 11.64 24.04 7.53
C SER A 80 10.39 23.24 7.90
N ILE A 81 9.23 23.90 8.04
CA ILE A 81 7.94 23.24 8.31
C ILE A 81 7.58 22.25 7.19
N ARG A 82 7.77 22.63 5.92
CA ARG A 82 7.49 21.76 4.77
C ARG A 82 8.43 20.55 4.74
N ILE A 83 9.72 20.74 5.00
CA ILE A 83 10.70 19.64 5.05
C ILE A 83 10.35 18.67 6.18
N ILE A 84 10.21 19.17 7.41
CA ILE A 84 9.89 18.34 8.58
C ILE A 84 8.56 17.63 8.35
N GLY A 85 7.54 18.38 7.94
CA GLY A 85 6.22 17.83 7.64
C GLY A 85 6.27 16.75 6.56
N SER A 86 7.11 16.89 5.53
CA SER A 86 7.23 15.89 4.47
C SER A 86 7.79 14.56 4.97
N VAL A 87 8.82 14.60 5.83
CA VAL A 87 9.43 13.37 6.36
C VAL A 87 8.52 12.70 7.38
N LEU A 88 7.92 13.47 8.30
CA LEU A 88 6.93 12.95 9.27
C LEU A 88 5.69 12.39 8.56
N GLY A 89 5.20 13.11 7.55
CA GLY A 89 4.10 12.69 6.71
C GLY A 89 4.39 11.36 6.00
N GLN A 90 5.59 11.21 5.43
CA GLN A 90 6.04 9.96 4.81
C GLN A 90 6.17 8.84 5.84
N SER A 91 6.70 9.11 7.03
CA SER A 91 6.87 8.11 8.09
C SER A 91 5.53 7.48 8.50
N ILE A 92 4.49 8.31 8.72
CA ILE A 92 3.17 7.81 9.12
C ILE A 92 2.45 7.11 7.96
N ALA A 93 2.64 7.59 6.73
CA ALA A 93 2.08 6.97 5.54
C ALA A 93 2.73 5.60 5.24
N LEU A 94 4.05 5.50 5.38
CA LEU A 94 4.78 4.22 5.29
C LEU A 94 4.26 3.23 6.31
N ASP A 95 4.02 3.67 7.55
CA ASP A 95 3.48 2.79 8.57
C ASP A 95 2.16 2.17 8.10
N TYR A 96 1.24 3.01 7.66
CA TYR A 96 -0.06 2.59 7.15
C TYR A 96 0.09 1.57 6.00
N PHE A 97 0.90 1.87 4.98
CA PHE A 97 1.07 0.97 3.84
C PHE A 97 1.79 -0.33 4.18
N VAL A 98 2.77 -0.31 5.07
CA VAL A 98 3.44 -1.53 5.54
C VAL A 98 2.44 -2.49 6.16
N SER A 99 1.58 -1.99 7.04
CA SER A 99 0.54 -2.80 7.67
C SER A 99 -0.49 -3.35 6.68
N GLN A 100 -0.89 -2.55 5.69
CA GLN A 100 -1.77 -3.01 4.60
C GLN A 100 -1.14 -4.14 3.78
N VAL A 101 0.15 -4.03 3.48
CA VAL A 101 0.89 -5.06 2.73
C VAL A 101 1.13 -6.29 3.60
N ASP A 102 1.38 -6.14 4.89
CA ASP A 102 1.53 -7.27 5.82
C ASP A 102 0.28 -8.12 5.89
N GLY A 103 -0.91 -7.50 5.96
CA GLY A 103 -2.17 -8.25 5.89
C GLY A 103 -2.36 -9.00 4.56
N MET A 104 -1.82 -8.49 3.45
CA MET A 104 -1.81 -9.22 2.18
C MET A 104 -0.83 -10.39 2.19
N VAL A 105 0.39 -10.18 2.68
CA VAL A 105 1.43 -11.22 2.80
C VAL A 105 0.93 -12.38 3.67
N GLU A 106 0.34 -12.09 4.82
CA GLU A 106 -0.26 -13.11 5.71
C GLU A 106 -1.36 -13.89 5.00
N GLY A 107 -2.28 -13.20 4.32
CA GLY A 107 -3.35 -13.85 3.56
C GLY A 107 -2.83 -14.82 2.49
N PHE A 108 -1.77 -14.44 1.77
CA PHE A 108 -1.14 -15.35 0.79
C PHE A 108 -0.36 -16.49 1.45
N ALA A 109 0.34 -16.23 2.55
CA ALA A 109 1.04 -17.26 3.31
C ALA A 109 0.07 -18.34 3.83
N ASP A 110 -1.10 -17.94 4.31
CA ASP A 110 -2.14 -18.85 4.77
C ASP A 110 -2.68 -19.74 3.64
N ILE A 111 -2.90 -19.17 2.45
CA ILE A 111 -3.30 -19.93 1.25
C ILE A 111 -2.23 -20.97 0.90
N ASN A 112 -0.95 -20.56 0.87
CA ASN A 112 0.16 -21.45 0.55
C ASN A 112 0.29 -22.58 1.58
N ARG A 113 0.10 -22.28 2.87
CA ARG A 113 0.12 -23.27 3.95
C ARG A 113 -1.06 -24.26 3.88
N ALA A 114 -2.26 -23.78 3.52
CA ALA A 114 -3.41 -24.64 3.32
C ALA A 114 -3.19 -25.61 2.14
N MET A 115 -2.59 -25.10 1.06
CA MET A 115 -2.25 -25.88 -0.12
C MET A 115 -1.16 -26.92 0.14
N GLU A 116 -0.13 -26.58 0.92
CA GLU A 116 0.92 -27.53 1.35
C GLU A 116 0.32 -28.75 2.07
N LYS A 117 -0.67 -28.52 2.94
CA LYS A 117 -1.30 -29.60 3.73
C LYS A 117 -2.32 -30.44 2.96
N THR A 118 -3.07 -29.81 2.05
CA THR A 118 -4.22 -30.46 1.39
C THR A 118 -3.95 -30.88 -0.04
N GLY A 119 -2.87 -30.37 -0.66
CA GLY A 119 -2.53 -30.60 -2.07
C GLY A 119 -3.45 -29.89 -3.07
N THR A 120 -4.42 -29.10 -2.59
CA THR A 120 -5.40 -28.38 -3.43
C THR A 120 -5.76 -27.05 -2.79
N PHE A 121 -6.43 -26.18 -3.54
CA PHE A 121 -7.04 -24.99 -2.97
C PHE A 121 -8.35 -25.40 -2.27
N THR A 122 -8.44 -25.17 -0.97
CA THR A 122 -9.65 -25.39 -0.18
C THR A 122 -10.73 -24.33 -0.45
N MET A 123 -10.33 -23.18 -0.99
CA MET A 123 -11.20 -22.04 -1.30
C MET A 123 -11.91 -22.20 -2.65
N ASP A 124 -13.12 -21.66 -2.77
CA ASP A 124 -13.83 -21.65 -4.04
C ASP A 124 -13.18 -20.69 -5.06
N ARG A 125 -13.44 -20.90 -6.36
CA ARG A 125 -12.87 -20.09 -7.45
C ARG A 125 -13.28 -18.62 -7.38
N THR A 126 -14.53 -18.32 -7.04
CA THR A 126 -15.10 -16.98 -6.94
C THR A 126 -14.48 -16.20 -5.78
N GLU A 127 -14.31 -16.85 -4.63
CA GLU A 127 -13.64 -16.34 -3.46
C GLU A 127 -12.17 -16.04 -3.75
N LEU A 128 -11.47 -16.95 -4.46
CA LEU A 128 -10.09 -16.72 -4.88
C LEU A 128 -9.96 -15.52 -5.82
N ILE A 129 -10.89 -15.35 -6.77
CA ILE A 129 -10.94 -14.17 -7.66
C ILE A 129 -11.19 -12.88 -6.87
N LYS A 130 -12.11 -12.90 -5.90
CA LYS A 130 -12.36 -11.73 -5.03
C LYS A 130 -11.13 -11.36 -4.21
N LEU A 131 -10.41 -12.36 -3.69
CA LEU A 131 -9.17 -12.16 -2.94
C LEU A 131 -8.10 -11.53 -3.82
N VAL A 132 -7.85 -12.10 -5.00
CA VAL A 132 -6.91 -11.56 -6.00
C VAL A 132 -7.28 -10.13 -6.39
N GLY A 133 -8.57 -9.86 -6.66
CA GLY A 133 -9.05 -8.53 -7.00
C GLY A 133 -8.83 -7.52 -5.88
N LYS A 134 -9.14 -7.89 -4.62
CA LYS A 134 -8.92 -7.05 -3.45
C LYS A 134 -7.43 -6.75 -3.23
N ALA A 135 -6.58 -7.78 -3.31
CA ALA A 135 -5.14 -7.62 -3.16
C ALA A 135 -4.56 -6.75 -4.28
N ASN A 136 -5.00 -6.93 -5.53
CA ASN A 136 -4.54 -6.12 -6.66
C ASN A 136 -4.97 -4.64 -6.53
N SER A 137 -6.20 -4.38 -6.08
CA SER A 137 -6.67 -3.01 -5.81
C SER A 137 -5.84 -2.34 -4.72
N ASN A 138 -5.61 -3.04 -3.60
CA ASN A 138 -4.78 -2.54 -2.51
C ASN A 138 -3.33 -2.29 -2.95
N LEU A 139 -2.75 -3.21 -3.73
CA LEU A 139 -1.39 -3.06 -4.27
C LEU A 139 -1.29 -1.85 -5.19
N ALA A 140 -2.28 -1.64 -6.07
CA ALA A 140 -2.33 -0.46 -6.94
C ALA A 140 -2.42 0.84 -6.13
N ASP A 141 -3.26 0.88 -5.10
CA ASP A 141 -3.40 2.04 -4.20
C ASP A 141 -2.09 2.36 -3.48
N VAL A 142 -1.38 1.35 -2.99
CA VAL A 142 -0.07 1.52 -2.34
C VAL A 142 0.95 2.07 -3.35
N ILE A 143 1.07 1.46 -4.54
CA ILE A 143 2.03 1.90 -5.56
C ILE A 143 1.77 3.35 -5.98
N LEU A 144 0.50 3.72 -6.22
CA LEU A 144 0.14 5.07 -6.62
C LEU A 144 0.51 6.09 -5.55
N LYS A 145 0.20 5.82 -4.27
CA LYS A 145 0.45 6.77 -3.18
C LYS A 145 1.91 6.84 -2.76
N VAL A 146 2.61 5.70 -2.73
CA VAL A 146 4.05 5.63 -2.43
C VAL A 146 4.88 6.23 -3.57
N GLY A 147 4.42 6.11 -4.81
CA GLY A 147 5.03 6.78 -5.97
C GLY A 147 5.03 8.31 -5.87
N LEU A 148 4.16 8.90 -5.03
CA LEU A 148 4.13 10.34 -4.75
C LEU A 148 5.20 10.79 -3.74
N PHE A 149 5.99 9.86 -3.20
CA PHE A 149 7.11 10.20 -2.32
C PHE A 149 8.28 10.71 -3.16
N GLU A 150 8.09 11.85 -3.81
CA GLU A 150 9.15 12.50 -4.57
C GLU A 150 10.16 13.21 -3.64
N ARG A 151 11.33 13.45 -4.22
CA ARG A 151 12.43 14.20 -3.59
C ARG A 151 11.94 15.60 -3.27
N SER A 152 12.08 16.03 -2.01
CA SER A 152 11.70 17.40 -1.63
C SER A 152 12.58 18.42 -2.37
N GLU A 153 12.02 19.16 -3.34
CA GLU A 153 12.75 20.20 -4.09
C GLU A 153 13.41 21.24 -3.17
N ILE A 154 12.80 21.51 -2.00
CA ILE A 154 13.31 22.46 -1.02
C ILE A 154 14.64 21.98 -0.41
N ALA A 155 14.80 20.67 -0.20
CA ALA A 155 16.04 20.09 0.31
C ALA A 155 17.19 20.22 -0.71
N TRP A 156 16.90 20.40 -2.01
CA TRP A 156 17.91 20.62 -3.06
C TRP A 156 18.41 22.06 -3.14
N ARG A 157 17.66 23.02 -2.57
CA ARG A 157 17.94 24.45 -2.75
C ARG A 157 18.98 24.98 -1.78
N GLU A 158 18.99 24.51 -0.54
CA GLU A 158 19.89 25.01 0.51
C GLU A 158 20.43 23.89 1.40
N ALA A 159 21.70 24.00 1.80
CA ALA A 159 22.39 23.01 2.62
C ALA A 159 21.69 22.79 3.98
N LYS A 160 21.12 23.84 4.59
CA LYS A 160 20.39 23.73 5.86
C LYS A 160 19.19 22.78 5.77
N TYR A 161 18.42 22.82 4.68
CA TYR A 161 17.24 21.98 4.48
C TYR A 161 17.62 20.56 4.11
N ALA A 162 18.69 20.38 3.33
CA ALA A 162 19.26 19.07 3.05
C ALA A 162 19.65 18.36 4.35
N GLN A 163 20.30 19.09 5.27
CA GLN A 163 20.70 18.53 6.56
C GLN A 163 19.50 18.04 7.37
N ILE A 164 18.46 18.86 7.50
CA ILE A 164 17.22 18.52 8.23
C ILE A 164 16.54 17.31 7.59
N PHE A 165 16.45 17.31 6.26
CA PHE A 165 15.80 16.24 5.50
C PHE A 165 16.52 14.91 5.71
N GLU A 166 17.83 14.85 5.51
CA GLU A 166 18.59 13.61 5.66
C GLU A 166 18.60 13.11 7.11
N TYR A 167 18.75 14.01 8.10
CA TYR A 167 18.70 13.62 9.51
C TYR A 167 17.37 12.98 9.90
N LEU A 168 16.23 13.63 9.57
CA LEU A 168 14.93 13.06 9.90
C LEU A 168 14.64 11.78 9.12
N ARG A 169 15.12 11.69 7.87
CA ARG A 169 14.93 10.51 7.04
C ARG A 169 15.69 9.29 7.58
N GLU A 170 16.85 9.52 8.18
CA GLU A 170 17.63 8.52 8.91
C GLU A 170 16.97 8.16 10.25
N GLU A 171 16.60 9.16 11.07
CA GLU A 171 15.94 8.97 12.37
C GLU A 171 14.66 8.13 12.24
N TYR A 172 13.84 8.39 11.22
CA TYR A 172 12.60 7.66 10.95
C TYR A 172 12.77 6.44 10.04
N GLU A 173 14.01 6.10 9.67
CA GLU A 173 14.36 4.99 8.79
C GLU A 173 13.54 4.93 7.49
N VAL A 174 13.11 6.08 6.97
CA VAL A 174 12.13 6.17 5.87
C VAL A 174 12.62 5.38 4.65
N THR A 175 13.91 5.46 4.33
CA THR A 175 14.52 4.73 3.21
C THR A 175 14.48 3.22 3.41
N GLN A 176 14.80 2.73 4.61
CA GLN A 176 14.80 1.31 4.94
C GLN A 176 13.38 0.74 4.92
N ARG A 177 12.42 1.46 5.52
CA ARG A 177 11.00 1.08 5.54
C ARG A 177 10.41 1.04 4.14
N PHE A 178 10.77 1.99 3.28
CA PHE A 178 10.40 1.97 1.86
C PHE A 178 10.97 0.73 1.15
N GLY A 179 12.26 0.42 1.34
CA GLY A 179 12.88 -0.77 0.76
C GLY A 179 12.21 -2.07 1.19
N ASN A 180 11.87 -2.18 2.48
CA ASN A 180 11.13 -3.32 3.02
C ASN A 180 9.71 -3.42 2.43
N LEU A 181 9.02 -2.28 2.26
CA LEU A 181 7.72 -2.21 1.61
C LEU A 181 7.79 -2.69 0.15
N ASP A 182 8.76 -2.19 -0.63
CA ASP A 182 8.98 -2.60 -2.03
C ASP A 182 9.23 -4.11 -2.16
N PHE A 183 10.05 -4.67 -1.27
CA PHE A 183 10.28 -6.11 -1.23
C PHE A 183 8.99 -6.91 -0.98
N LYS A 184 8.18 -6.50 -0.01
CA LYS A 184 6.90 -7.16 0.30
C LYS A 184 5.88 -7.00 -0.84
N LEU A 185 5.84 -5.83 -1.50
CA LEU A 185 4.99 -5.59 -2.67
C LEU A 185 5.33 -6.54 -3.82
N LYS A 186 6.62 -6.77 -4.11
CA LYS A 186 7.05 -7.75 -5.12
C LYS A 186 6.62 -9.17 -4.79
N PHE A 187 6.69 -9.56 -3.51
CA PHE A 187 6.16 -10.86 -3.07
C PHE A 187 4.65 -10.98 -3.31
N VAL A 188 3.88 -9.94 -2.96
CA VAL A 188 2.43 -9.90 -3.20
C VAL A 188 2.11 -9.98 -4.70
N GLU A 189 2.81 -9.21 -5.54
CA GLU A 189 2.68 -9.24 -6.99
C GLU A 189 2.92 -10.64 -7.57
N HIS A 190 3.96 -11.33 -7.08
CA HIS A 190 4.28 -12.69 -7.51
C HIS A 190 3.16 -13.68 -7.13
N ASN A 191 2.64 -13.61 -5.90
CA ASN A 191 1.55 -14.48 -5.45
C ASN A 191 0.25 -14.21 -6.22
N ILE A 192 -0.05 -12.94 -6.53
CA ILE A 192 -1.19 -12.59 -7.38
C ILE A 192 -1.09 -13.26 -8.75
N ARG A 193 0.08 -13.17 -9.42
CA ARG A 193 0.31 -13.81 -10.72
C ARG A 193 0.15 -15.33 -10.65
N PHE A 194 0.76 -15.95 -9.65
CA PHE A 194 0.64 -17.39 -9.43
C PHE A 194 -0.83 -17.84 -9.27
N LEU A 195 -1.61 -17.13 -8.43
CA LEU A 195 -3.03 -17.46 -8.27
C LEU A 195 -3.84 -17.21 -9.55
N GLN A 196 -3.52 -16.17 -10.32
CA GLN A 196 -4.15 -15.92 -11.62
C GLN A 196 -3.89 -17.07 -12.61
N GLU A 197 -2.66 -17.59 -12.67
CA GLU A 197 -2.30 -18.74 -13.51
C GLU A 197 -3.10 -20.00 -13.11
N VAL A 198 -3.20 -20.28 -11.79
CA VAL A 198 -4.02 -21.38 -11.27
C VAL A 198 -5.49 -21.24 -11.67
N ILE A 199 -6.06 -20.04 -11.52
CA ILE A 199 -7.45 -19.75 -11.88
C ILE A 199 -7.68 -19.92 -13.40
N GLN A 200 -6.69 -19.58 -14.22
CA GLN A 200 -6.75 -19.71 -15.67
C GLN A 200 -6.64 -21.18 -16.11
N ASN A 201 -5.77 -21.98 -15.49
CA ASN A 201 -5.61 -23.40 -15.82
C ASN A 201 -6.93 -24.18 -15.66
N ARG A 202 -7.71 -23.89 -14.61
CA ARG A 202 -9.06 -24.47 -14.38
C ARG A 202 -10.06 -24.18 -15.51
N ARG A 203 -9.87 -23.14 -16.34
CA ARG A 203 -10.70 -22.92 -17.54
C ARG A 203 -10.30 -23.83 -18.69
N SER A 204 -9.03 -24.20 -18.79
CA SER A 204 -8.53 -25.10 -19.83
C SER A 204 -9.18 -26.48 -19.70
N ASP A 205 -9.29 -26.99 -18.47
CA ASP A 205 -9.92 -28.27 -18.18
C ASP A 205 -11.37 -28.32 -18.70
N LEU A 206 -12.16 -27.25 -18.55
CA LEU A 206 -13.55 -27.21 -19.03
C LEU A 206 -13.63 -27.27 -20.56
N LEU A 207 -12.74 -26.55 -21.26
CA LEU A 207 -12.70 -26.58 -22.72
C LEU A 207 -12.27 -27.96 -23.24
N GLU A 208 -11.29 -28.58 -22.58
CA GLU A 208 -10.85 -29.93 -22.89
C GLU A 208 -11.99 -30.95 -22.73
N TRP A 209 -12.73 -30.89 -21.62
CA TRP A 209 -13.91 -31.73 -21.38
C TRP A 209 -15.02 -31.50 -22.41
N CYS A 210 -15.26 -30.26 -22.83
CA CYS A 210 -16.21 -29.96 -23.89
C CYS A 210 -15.81 -30.62 -25.22
N ILE A 211 -14.52 -30.59 -25.59
CA ILE A 211 -14.02 -31.21 -26.81
C ILE A 211 -14.18 -32.74 -26.74
N ILE A 212 -13.81 -33.36 -25.61
CA ILE A 212 -13.96 -34.80 -25.39
C ILE A 212 -15.43 -35.21 -25.52
N PHE A 213 -16.34 -34.43 -24.94
CA PHE A 213 -17.78 -34.69 -25.01
C PHE A 213 -18.32 -34.59 -26.45
N LEU A 214 -17.92 -33.55 -27.20
CA LEU A 214 -18.29 -33.39 -28.61
C LEU A 214 -17.80 -34.55 -29.48
N LEU A 215 -16.54 -34.95 -29.34
CA LEU A 215 -15.97 -36.11 -30.03
C LEU A 215 -16.69 -37.41 -29.65
N THR A 216 -17.09 -37.56 -28.39
CA THR A 216 -17.81 -38.75 -27.93
C THR A 216 -19.19 -38.85 -28.59
N ILE A 217 -19.93 -37.74 -28.67
CA ILE A 217 -21.24 -37.70 -29.35
C ILE A 217 -21.08 -38.05 -30.83
N GLU A 218 -20.10 -37.46 -31.51
CA GLU A 218 -19.83 -37.74 -32.92
C GLU A 218 -19.53 -39.23 -33.16
N ASN A 219 -18.69 -39.83 -32.32
CA ASN A 219 -18.41 -41.27 -32.39
C ASN A 219 -19.66 -42.13 -32.16
N VAL A 220 -20.51 -41.76 -31.20
CA VAL A 220 -21.77 -42.50 -30.94
C VAL A 220 -22.72 -42.41 -32.13
N ILE A 221 -22.86 -41.23 -32.75
CA ILE A 221 -23.70 -41.05 -33.95
C ILE A 221 -23.16 -41.89 -35.11
N ALA A 222 -21.84 -41.86 -35.35
CA ALA A 222 -21.21 -42.64 -36.41
C ALA A 222 -21.42 -44.15 -36.21
N ILE A 223 -21.26 -44.65 -34.98
CA ILE A 223 -21.51 -46.07 -34.66
C ILE A 223 -22.98 -46.42 -34.86
N TYR A 224 -23.90 -45.57 -34.41
CA TYR A 224 -25.34 -45.79 -34.58
C TYR A 224 -25.75 -45.88 -36.05
N GLU A 225 -25.18 -45.01 -36.90
CA GLU A 225 -25.41 -45.02 -38.33
C GLU A 225 -24.93 -46.33 -38.98
N ILE A 226 -23.71 -46.78 -38.66
CA ILE A 226 -23.15 -48.05 -39.15
C ILE A 226 -24.00 -49.26 -38.69
N VAL A 227 -24.44 -49.28 -37.43
CA VAL A 227 -25.28 -50.39 -36.91
C VAL A 227 -26.64 -50.39 -37.60
N ARG A 228 -27.26 -49.22 -37.79
CA ARG A 228 -28.52 -49.11 -38.51
C ARG A 228 -28.39 -49.56 -39.97
N GLU A 229 -27.30 -49.20 -40.64
CA GLU A 229 -27.03 -49.61 -42.02
C GLU A 229 -26.80 -51.13 -42.12
N SER A 230 -26.03 -51.73 -41.21
CA SER A 230 -25.82 -53.18 -41.18
C SER A 230 -27.10 -53.98 -40.84
N SER A 231 -27.97 -53.43 -39.98
CA SER A 231 -29.29 -54.01 -39.66
C SER A 231 -30.28 -53.89 -40.83
N GLY A 232 -30.12 -52.88 -41.69
CA GLY A 232 -30.94 -52.68 -42.90
C GLY A 232 -30.55 -53.60 -44.06
N VAL A 233 -29.34 -54.16 -44.07
CA VAL A 233 -28.84 -55.08 -45.12
C VAL A 233 -29.21 -56.55 -44.83
N SER A 234 -29.77 -56.87 -43.67
CA SER A 234 -30.09 -58.23 -43.23
C SER A 234 -31.59 -58.61 -43.34
N LEU A 235 -32.34 -57.95 -44.23
CA LEU A 235 -33.76 -58.25 -44.54
C LEU A 235 -33.97 -58.50 -46.04
#